data_AF-A0AAD5R7I9-F1
#
_entry.id   AF-A0AAD5R7I9-F1
#
_cell.length_a   1.000
_cell.length_b   1.000
_cell.length_c   1.000
_cell.angle_alpha   90.00
_cell.angle_beta   90.00
_cell.angle_gamma   90.00
#
_symmetry.space_group_name_H-M   'P 1'
#
loop_
_entity.id
_entity.type
_entity.pdbx_description
1 polymer ?
#
loop_
_entity_poly.entity_id
_entity_poly.type
_entity_poly.pdbx_seq_one_letter_code
_entity_poly.pdbx_strand_id
1 'polypeptide(L)'
;MYSSSQSAYDSLVDVCVNSAMANIRTLSMEQLNELLYSESRLDSLIDNLPQIRCLPTEREAGLAQNKSLAEWNLAQEPKLNQLRLQVKALHDQAVSLRAETETLKARLDEISASKSLDTTSNLLQVAAQEADDEAEGTIKAFLSGAISAEQFLKDLLEKKTLAHLRKVKSDRLLTILRDQQYAQMAPSVPQRSGGAPYPEIPILNRHSYY
;
A
#
# COMPACT_ATOMS: atom_id res chain seq x y z
N MET A 1 36.47 8.20 -2.07
CA MET A 1 36.43 9.17 -0.94
C MET A 1 37.83 9.61 -0.48
N TYR A 2 38.80 8.71 -0.29
CA TYR A 2 40.17 9.09 0.12
C TYR A 2 40.91 10.03 -0.86
N SER A 3 40.74 9.88 -2.17
CA SER A 3 41.46 10.69 -3.17
C SER A 3 41.06 12.18 -3.18
N SER A 4 39.82 12.53 -2.80
CA SER A 4 39.41 13.94 -2.70
C SER A 4 39.94 14.60 -1.43
N SER A 5 40.01 13.86 -0.32
CA SER A 5 40.59 14.37 0.93
C SER A 5 42.09 14.62 0.76
N GLN A 6 42.82 13.69 0.12
CA GLN A 6 44.26 13.86 -0.15
C GLN A 6 44.55 15.11 -1.00
N SER A 7 43.78 15.32 -2.07
CA SER A 7 43.91 16.48 -2.95
C SER A 7 43.59 17.82 -2.26
N ALA A 8 42.70 17.82 -1.27
CA ALA A 8 42.37 19.02 -0.51
C ALA A 8 43.49 19.39 0.49
N TYR A 9 44.13 18.39 1.11
CA TYR A 9 45.29 18.61 1.96
C TYR A 9 46.49 19.12 1.16
N ASP A 10 46.79 18.53 0.00
CA ASP A 10 47.88 18.98 -0.87
C ASP A 10 47.67 20.44 -1.31
N SER A 11 46.43 20.81 -1.67
CA SER A 11 46.08 22.20 -2.00
C SER A 11 46.24 23.15 -0.81
N LEU A 12 45.96 22.71 0.42
CA LEU A 12 46.13 23.55 1.61
C LEU A 12 47.61 23.77 1.93
N VAL A 13 48.44 22.74 1.77
CA VAL A 13 49.90 22.83 1.93
C VAL A 13 50.48 23.84 0.95
N ASP A 14 50.08 23.80 -0.32
CA ASP A 14 50.54 24.76 -1.34
C ASP A 14 50.15 26.21 -0.98
N VAL A 15 48.95 26.43 -0.44
CA VAL A 15 48.51 27.75 0.02
C VAL A 15 49.32 28.22 1.23
N CYS A 16 49.60 27.35 2.19
CA CYS A 16 50.44 27.66 3.35
C CYS A 16 51.87 28.01 2.94
N VAL A 17 52.48 27.24 2.04
CA VAL A 17 53.84 27.49 1.52
C VAL A 17 53.91 28.83 0.78
N ASN A 18 52.93 29.14 -0.06
CA ASN A 18 52.87 30.43 -0.75
C ASN A 18 52.72 31.60 0.22
N SER A 19 51.90 31.45 1.25
CA SER A 19 51.69 32.47 2.29
C SER A 19 52.95 32.67 3.15
N ALA A 20 53.65 31.60 3.49
CA ALA A 20 54.93 31.64 4.21
C ALA A 20 56.01 32.33 3.37
N MET A 21 56.13 31.97 2.08
CA MET A 21 57.09 32.59 1.17
C MET A 21 56.79 34.08 0.94
N ALA A 22 55.53 34.49 0.93
CA ALA A 22 55.16 35.91 0.87
C ALA A 22 55.64 36.68 2.11
N ASN A 23 55.50 36.11 3.31
CA ASN A 23 56.03 36.70 4.54
C ASN A 23 57.56 36.78 4.52
N ILE A 24 58.25 35.70 4.12
CA ILE A 24 59.72 35.62 4.06
C ILE A 24 60.30 36.69 3.13
N ARG A 25 59.65 36.97 2.00
CA ARG A 25 60.08 38.00 1.03
C ARG A 25 60.10 39.43 1.61
N THR A 26 59.41 39.67 2.71
CA THR A 26 59.34 40.99 3.37
C THR A 26 60.34 41.17 4.52
N LEU A 27 61.09 40.12 4.88
CA LEU A 27 62.04 40.13 5.99
C LEU A 27 63.38 40.78 5.61
N SER A 28 64.05 41.39 6.59
CA SER A 28 65.41 41.92 6.42
C SER A 28 66.46 40.79 6.40
N MET A 29 67.68 41.08 5.94
CA MET A 29 68.76 40.09 5.87
C MET A 29 69.17 39.54 7.25
N GLU A 30 69.06 40.35 8.31
CA GLU A 30 69.28 39.93 9.69
C GLU A 30 68.19 38.95 10.16
N GLN A 31 66.92 39.25 9.86
CA GLN A 31 65.78 38.40 10.20
C GLN A 31 65.78 37.09 9.39
N LEU A 32 66.26 37.11 8.15
CA LEU A 32 66.37 35.92 7.32
C LEU A 32 67.51 35.00 7.81
N ASN A 33 68.62 35.57 8.26
CA ASN A 33 69.68 34.80 8.93
C ASN A 33 69.17 34.19 10.25
N GLU A 34 68.43 34.95 11.06
CA GLU A 34 67.82 34.42 12.28
C GLU A 34 66.85 33.27 11.97
N LEU A 35 66.05 33.39 10.90
CA LEU A 35 65.14 32.34 10.44
C LEU A 35 65.87 31.08 9.93
N LEU A 36 67.03 31.25 9.26
CA LEU A 36 67.82 30.13 8.73
C LEU A 36 68.49 29.30 9.83
N TYR A 37 68.86 29.95 10.95
CA TYR A 37 69.61 29.31 12.03
C TYR A 37 68.78 29.00 13.29
N SER A 38 67.50 29.38 13.33
CA SER A 38 66.59 29.12 14.44
C SER A 38 65.32 28.41 13.99
N GLU A 39 65.24 27.11 14.28
CA GLU A 39 64.05 26.28 14.03
C GLU A 39 62.82 26.83 14.77
N SER A 40 63.00 27.29 16.01
CA SER A 40 61.92 27.92 16.79
C SER A 40 61.32 29.16 16.12
N ARG A 41 62.14 29.91 15.35
CA ARG A 41 61.66 31.08 14.60
C ARG A 41 60.84 30.65 13.39
N LEU A 42 61.25 29.56 12.73
CA LEU A 42 60.53 28.97 11.61
C LEU A 42 59.19 28.37 12.07
N ASP A 43 59.16 27.64 13.18
CA ASP A 43 57.92 27.14 13.78
C ASP A 43 56.97 28.28 14.13
N SER A 44 57.49 29.35 14.73
CA SER A 44 56.68 30.53 15.03
C SER A 44 56.09 31.17 13.77
N LEU A 45 56.82 31.18 12.65
CA LEU A 45 56.30 31.71 11.39
C LEU A 45 55.14 30.85 10.87
N ILE A 46 55.29 29.52 10.94
CA ILE A 46 54.28 28.54 10.53
C ILE A 46 53.03 28.64 11.42
N ASP A 47 53.19 28.64 12.75
CA ASP A 47 52.08 28.77 13.70
C ASP A 47 51.32 30.10 13.56
N ASN A 48 51.98 31.14 13.07
CA ASN A 48 51.35 32.44 12.84
C ASN A 48 50.67 32.56 11.47
N LEU A 49 50.79 31.56 10.59
CA LEU A 49 50.08 31.57 9.31
C LEU A 49 48.55 31.54 9.56
N PRO A 50 47.78 32.42 8.89
CA PRO A 50 46.34 32.49 9.10
C PRO A 50 45.64 31.17 8.78
N GLN A 51 46.16 30.42 7.80
CA GLN A 51 45.66 29.11 7.40
C GLN A 51 45.84 28.04 8.47
N ILE A 52 46.85 28.15 9.34
CA ILE A 52 47.09 27.19 10.43
C ILE A 52 46.32 27.62 11.67
N ARG A 53 46.25 28.92 11.94
CA ARG A 53 45.50 29.49 13.07
C ARG A 53 43.99 29.31 12.97
N CYS A 54 43.44 29.19 11.76
CA CYS A 54 41.99 28.98 11.59
C CYS A 54 41.56 27.53 11.80
N LEU A 55 42.45 26.54 11.64
CA LEU A 55 42.11 25.11 11.72
C LEU A 55 41.48 24.68 13.05
N PRO A 56 41.95 25.13 14.23
CA PRO A 56 41.30 24.78 15.50
C PRO A 56 39.85 25.27 15.56
N THR A 57 39.60 26.49 15.11
CA THR A 57 38.27 27.11 15.06
C THR A 57 37.35 26.38 14.07
N GLU A 58 37.85 26.06 12.87
CA GLU A 58 37.09 25.31 11.87
C GLU A 58 36.76 23.89 12.36
N ARG A 59 37.71 23.23 13.02
CA ARG A 59 37.48 21.94 13.67
C ARG A 59 36.41 22.04 14.74
N GLU A 60 36.48 23.03 15.64
CA GLU A 60 35.48 23.24 16.68
C GLU A 60 34.09 23.53 16.10
N ALA A 61 34.01 24.36 15.07
CA ALA A 61 32.78 24.64 14.34
C ALA A 61 32.19 23.36 13.72
N GLY A 62 33.02 22.55 13.06
CA GLY A 62 32.60 21.27 12.47
C GLY A 62 32.15 20.26 13.53
N LEU A 63 32.83 20.19 14.67
CA LEU A 63 32.41 19.34 15.80
C LEU A 63 31.09 19.80 16.40
N ALA A 64 30.90 21.11 16.60
CA ALA A 64 29.66 21.67 17.10
C ALA A 64 28.49 21.41 16.14
N GLN A 65 28.71 21.59 14.83
CA GLN A 65 27.72 21.30 13.80
C GLN A 65 27.36 19.80 13.77
N ASN A 66 28.36 18.92 13.75
CA ASN A 66 28.13 17.48 13.76
C ASN A 66 27.36 17.04 15.01
N LYS A 67 27.75 17.56 16.18
CA LYS A 67 27.07 17.30 17.46
C LYS A 67 25.61 17.74 17.41
N SER A 68 25.34 18.97 16.96
CA SER A 68 23.96 19.48 16.85
C SER A 68 23.12 18.64 15.88
N LEU A 69 23.68 18.23 14.74
CA LEU A 69 23.00 17.35 13.79
C LEU A 69 22.72 15.97 14.38
N ALA A 70 23.68 15.39 15.11
CA ALA A 70 23.51 14.11 15.79
C ALA A 70 22.42 14.19 16.86
N GLU A 71 22.43 15.23 17.70
CA GLU A 71 21.42 15.48 18.71
C GLU A 71 20.03 15.67 18.10
N TRP A 72 19.93 16.43 17.01
CA TRP A 72 18.66 16.61 16.30
C TRP A 72 18.15 15.29 15.71
N ASN A 73 19.02 14.50 15.06
CA ASN A 73 18.67 13.18 14.52
C ASN A 73 18.16 12.23 15.61
N LEU A 74 18.86 12.17 16.75
CA LEU A 74 18.45 11.36 17.90
C LEU A 74 17.12 11.84 18.49
N ALA A 75 16.88 13.15 18.51
CA ALA A 75 15.61 13.71 18.97
C ALA A 75 14.43 13.35 18.04
N GLN A 76 14.67 13.08 16.75
CA GLN A 76 13.62 12.65 15.82
C GLN A 76 13.31 11.15 15.93
N GLU A 77 14.26 10.33 16.37
CA GLU A 77 14.11 8.88 16.49
C GLU A 77 12.84 8.43 17.23
N PRO A 78 12.48 8.95 18.43
CA PRO A 78 11.29 8.48 19.14
C PRO A 78 9.99 8.74 18.36
N LYS A 79 9.88 9.90 17.71
CA LYS A 79 8.71 10.25 16.88
C LYS A 79 8.61 9.33 15.67
N LEU A 80 9.72 9.08 14.98
CA LEU A 80 9.76 8.17 13.84
C LEU A 80 9.42 6.73 14.24
N ASN A 81 9.96 6.26 15.37
CA ASN A 81 9.65 4.94 15.91
C ASN A 81 8.17 4.80 16.28
N GLN A 82 7.59 5.80 16.94
CA GLN A 82 6.17 5.82 17.25
C GLN A 82 5.31 5.76 15.98
N LEU A 83 5.63 6.59 14.98
CA LEU A 83 4.87 6.62 13.73
C LEU A 83 4.99 5.30 12.97
N ARG A 84 6.18 4.71 12.94
CA ARG A 84 6.42 3.38 12.34
C ARG A 84 5.59 2.29 13.03
N LEU A 85 5.50 2.31 14.36
CA LEU A 85 4.68 1.37 15.12
C LEU A 85 3.19 1.58 14.83
N GLN A 86 2.72 2.82 14.76
CA GLN A 86 1.32 3.14 14.43
C GLN A 86 0.95 2.66 13.02
N VAL A 87 1.80 2.95 12.03
CA VAL A 87 1.58 2.50 10.65
C VAL A 87 1.52 0.97 10.59
N LYS A 88 2.44 0.28 11.29
CA LYS A 88 2.42 -1.18 11.35
C LYS A 88 1.12 -1.69 11.98
N ALA A 89 0.71 -1.15 13.13
CA ALA A 89 -0.52 -1.56 13.80
C ALA A 89 -1.78 -1.34 12.95
N LEU A 90 -1.90 -0.18 12.29
CA LEU A 90 -3.00 0.11 11.37
C LEU A 90 -2.99 -0.82 10.16
N HIS A 91 -1.82 -1.12 9.62
CA HIS A 91 -1.67 -2.07 8.52
C HIS A 91 -2.12 -3.47 8.94
N ASP A 92 -1.64 -3.98 10.07
CA ASP A 92 -2.01 -5.29 10.60
C ASP A 92 -3.54 -5.37 10.84
N GLN A 93 -4.15 -4.30 11.39
CA GLN A 93 -5.59 -4.19 11.55
C GLN A 93 -6.34 -4.22 10.20
N ALA A 94 -5.86 -3.46 9.22
CA ALA A 94 -6.47 -3.40 7.89
C ALA A 94 -6.40 -4.76 7.18
N VAL A 95 -5.27 -5.49 7.32
CA VAL A 95 -5.12 -6.84 6.78
C VAL A 95 -6.09 -7.81 7.47
N SER A 96 -6.22 -7.75 8.79
CA SER A 96 -7.18 -8.58 9.53
C SER A 96 -8.63 -8.32 9.10
N LEU A 97 -9.02 -7.04 9.02
CA LEU A 97 -10.36 -6.65 8.58
C LEU A 97 -10.61 -7.08 7.13
N ARG A 98 -9.61 -6.92 6.26
CA ARG A 98 -9.71 -7.38 4.87
C ARG A 98 -9.96 -8.89 4.83
N ALA A 99 -9.18 -9.68 5.56
CA ALA A 99 -9.36 -11.13 5.61
C ALA A 99 -10.78 -11.50 6.10
N GLU A 100 -11.27 -10.85 7.16
CA GLU A 100 -12.64 -11.05 7.65
C GLU A 100 -13.67 -10.70 6.57
N THR A 101 -13.55 -9.55 5.90
CA THR A 101 -14.47 -9.15 4.83
C THR A 101 -14.43 -10.10 3.64
N GLU A 102 -13.26 -10.65 3.28
CA GLU A 102 -13.13 -11.64 2.22
C GLU A 102 -13.81 -12.95 2.60
N THR A 103 -13.70 -13.40 3.85
CA THR A 103 -14.42 -14.60 4.33
C THR A 103 -15.94 -14.39 4.34
N LEU A 104 -16.41 -13.22 4.80
CA LEU A 104 -17.83 -12.87 4.80
C LEU A 104 -18.37 -12.76 3.38
N LYS A 105 -17.60 -12.17 2.47
CA LYS A 105 -17.93 -12.08 1.04
C LYS A 105 -18.02 -13.48 0.43
N ALA A 106 -17.03 -14.35 0.66
CA ALA A 106 -17.06 -15.72 0.14
C ALA A 106 -18.30 -16.49 0.61
N ARG A 107 -18.67 -16.35 1.90
CA ARG A 107 -19.90 -16.94 2.45
C ARG A 107 -21.15 -16.34 1.82
N LEU A 108 -21.18 -15.03 1.60
CA LEU A 108 -22.29 -14.36 0.94
C LEU A 108 -22.43 -14.85 -0.51
N ASP A 109 -21.33 -14.96 -1.24
CA ASP A 109 -21.28 -15.43 -2.61
C ASP A 109 -21.79 -16.88 -2.69
N GLU A 110 -21.39 -17.77 -1.78
CA GLU A 110 -21.90 -19.14 -1.69
C GLU A 110 -23.42 -19.20 -1.42
N ILE A 111 -23.92 -18.41 -0.46
CA ILE A 111 -25.35 -18.33 -0.16
C ILE A 111 -26.11 -17.75 -1.36
N SER A 112 -25.56 -16.75 -2.03
CA SER A 112 -26.16 -16.12 -3.20
C SER A 112 -26.21 -17.05 -4.41
N ALA A 113 -25.19 -17.89 -4.60
CA ALA A 113 -25.15 -18.89 -5.65
C ALA A 113 -26.18 -20.00 -5.40
N SER A 114 -26.21 -20.55 -4.18
CA SER A 114 -27.17 -21.60 -3.80
C SER A 114 -28.62 -21.13 -3.81
N LYS A 115 -28.88 -19.87 -3.44
CA LYS A 115 -30.20 -19.24 -3.47
C LYS A 115 -30.43 -18.38 -4.70
N SER A 116 -29.62 -18.56 -5.74
CA SER A 116 -29.84 -17.82 -6.97
C SER A 116 -31.22 -18.15 -7.52
N LEU A 117 -31.87 -17.15 -8.11
CA LEU A 117 -33.18 -17.32 -8.74
C LEU A 117 -33.09 -18.41 -9.83
N ASP A 118 -31.97 -18.51 -10.55
CA ASP A 118 -31.73 -19.55 -11.55
C ASP A 118 -31.69 -20.95 -10.92
N THR A 119 -30.92 -21.16 -9.85
CA THR A 119 -30.88 -22.44 -9.13
C THR A 119 -32.27 -22.81 -8.60
N THR A 120 -32.99 -21.85 -8.03
CA THR A 120 -34.35 -22.05 -7.50
C THR A 120 -35.32 -22.45 -8.62
N SER A 121 -35.24 -21.81 -9.78
CA SER A 121 -36.08 -22.13 -10.94
C SER A 121 -35.82 -23.53 -11.47
N ASN A 122 -34.54 -23.92 -11.60
CA ASN A 122 -34.14 -25.25 -12.05
C ASN A 122 -34.64 -26.34 -11.08
N LEU A 123 -34.46 -26.15 -9.76
CA LEU A 123 -34.98 -27.08 -8.75
C LEU A 123 -36.51 -27.20 -8.82
N LEU A 124 -37.21 -26.09 -9.05
CA LEU A 124 -38.67 -26.10 -9.18
C LEU A 124 -39.14 -26.84 -10.44
N GLN A 125 -38.36 -26.77 -11.52
CA GLN A 125 -38.63 -27.49 -12.76
C GLN A 125 -38.42 -28.99 -12.59
N VAL A 126 -37.36 -29.42 -11.90
CA VAL A 126 -37.14 -30.83 -11.52
C VAL A 126 -38.31 -31.33 -10.67
N ALA A 127 -38.68 -30.60 -9.62
CA ALA A 127 -39.80 -30.98 -8.74
C ALA A 127 -41.18 -30.95 -9.46
N ALA A 128 -41.32 -30.17 -10.53
CA ALA A 128 -42.51 -30.20 -11.39
C ALA A 128 -42.55 -31.48 -12.24
N GLN A 129 -41.40 -31.89 -12.80
CA GLN A 129 -41.28 -33.13 -13.55
C GLN A 129 -41.50 -34.35 -12.66
N GLU A 130 -40.92 -34.39 -11.47
CA GLU A 130 -41.14 -35.47 -10.49
C GLU A 130 -42.62 -35.63 -10.15
N ALA A 131 -43.35 -34.53 -9.93
CA ALA A 131 -44.79 -34.57 -9.68
C ALA A 131 -45.59 -35.05 -10.91
N ASP A 132 -45.12 -34.75 -12.12
CA ASP A 132 -45.73 -35.23 -13.36
C ASP A 132 -45.50 -36.73 -13.58
N ASP A 133 -44.29 -37.22 -13.30
CA ASP A 133 -43.93 -38.63 -13.33
C ASP A 133 -44.72 -39.43 -12.28
N GLU A 134 -44.90 -38.87 -11.08
CA GLU A 134 -45.77 -39.44 -10.05
C GLU A 134 -47.24 -39.49 -10.48
N ALA A 135 -47.72 -38.48 -11.22
CA ALA A 135 -49.05 -38.48 -11.79
C ALA A 135 -49.19 -39.57 -12.86
N GLU A 136 -48.19 -39.77 -13.72
CA GLU A 136 -48.15 -40.91 -14.64
C GLU A 136 -48.15 -42.24 -13.90
N GLY A 137 -47.47 -42.33 -12.76
CA GLY A 137 -47.51 -43.49 -11.88
C GLY A 137 -48.94 -43.83 -11.43
N THR A 138 -49.74 -42.81 -11.06
CA THR A 138 -51.15 -43.03 -10.70
C THR A 138 -52.00 -43.50 -11.86
N ILE A 139 -51.74 -43.01 -13.08
CA ILE A 139 -52.41 -43.48 -14.30
C ILE A 139 -52.10 -44.96 -14.54
N LYS A 140 -50.83 -45.34 -14.44
CA LYS A 140 -50.39 -46.74 -14.61
C LYS A 140 -51.03 -47.66 -13.56
N ALA A 141 -51.09 -47.22 -12.30
CA ALA A 141 -51.72 -47.98 -11.21
C ALA A 141 -53.24 -48.16 -11.40
N PHE A 142 -53.93 -47.17 -11.96
CA PHE A 142 -55.34 -47.28 -12.29
C PHE A 142 -55.57 -48.26 -13.44
N LEU A 143 -54.77 -48.18 -14.51
CA LEU A 143 -54.88 -49.07 -15.68
C LEU A 143 -54.59 -50.54 -15.34
N SER A 144 -53.75 -50.80 -14.33
CA SER A 144 -53.50 -52.16 -13.82
C SER A 144 -54.56 -52.66 -12.83
N GLY A 145 -55.54 -51.82 -12.47
CA GLY A 145 -56.58 -52.15 -11.49
C GLY A 145 -56.10 -52.13 -10.02
N ALA A 146 -54.92 -51.58 -9.74
CA ALA A 146 -54.34 -51.54 -8.39
C ALA A 146 -55.00 -50.49 -7.46
N ILE A 147 -55.68 -49.49 -8.02
CA ILE A 147 -56.38 -48.43 -7.28
C ILE A 147 -57.82 -48.25 -7.80
N SER A 148 -58.73 -47.78 -6.95
CA SER A 148 -60.11 -47.49 -7.32
C SER A 148 -60.24 -46.22 -8.15
N ALA A 149 -61.35 -46.05 -8.89
CA ALA A 149 -61.61 -44.86 -9.69
C ALA A 149 -61.65 -43.57 -8.85
N GLU A 150 -62.21 -43.64 -7.63
CA GLU A 150 -62.31 -42.50 -6.73
C GLU A 150 -60.94 -42.07 -6.18
N GLN A 151 -60.09 -43.04 -5.85
CA GLN A 151 -58.70 -42.79 -5.43
C GLN A 151 -57.86 -42.24 -6.58
N PHE A 152 -58.02 -42.79 -7.78
CA PHE A 152 -57.35 -42.30 -8.99
C PHE A 152 -57.66 -40.83 -9.28
N LEU A 153 -58.94 -40.45 -9.27
CA LEU A 153 -59.35 -39.07 -9.55
C LEU A 153 -58.75 -38.09 -8.53
N LYS A 154 -58.75 -38.47 -7.26
CA LYS A 154 -58.17 -37.64 -6.19
C LYS A 154 -56.65 -37.46 -6.38
N ASP A 155 -55.91 -38.56 -6.50
CA ASP A 155 -54.45 -38.52 -6.54
C ASP A 155 -53.93 -37.89 -7.84
N LEU A 156 -54.59 -38.16 -8.97
CA LEU A 156 -54.23 -37.56 -10.25
C LEU A 156 -54.43 -36.04 -10.22
N LEU A 157 -55.59 -35.59 -9.72
CA LEU A 157 -55.91 -34.17 -9.65
C LEU A 157 -54.92 -33.45 -8.74
N GLU A 158 -54.61 -34.02 -7.57
CA GLU A 158 -53.65 -33.46 -6.63
C GLU A 158 -52.25 -33.32 -7.27
N LYS A 159 -51.73 -34.41 -7.86
CA LYS A 159 -50.38 -34.42 -8.45
C LYS A 159 -50.26 -33.55 -9.70
N LYS A 160 -51.24 -33.58 -10.61
CA LYS A 160 -51.25 -32.70 -11.78
C LYS A 160 -51.38 -31.23 -11.39
N THR A 161 -52.21 -30.91 -10.40
CA THR A 161 -52.32 -29.53 -9.89
C THR A 161 -50.99 -29.06 -9.31
N LEU A 162 -50.32 -29.91 -8.53
CA LEU A 162 -49.01 -29.61 -7.95
C LEU A 162 -47.93 -29.42 -9.04
N ALA A 163 -47.87 -30.30 -10.03
CA ALA A 163 -46.94 -30.21 -11.16
C ALA A 163 -47.14 -28.90 -11.95
N HIS A 164 -48.39 -28.58 -12.30
CA HIS A 164 -48.72 -27.33 -13.01
C HIS A 164 -48.39 -26.09 -12.19
N LEU A 165 -48.70 -26.09 -10.88
CA LEU A 165 -48.39 -24.97 -10.00
C LEU A 165 -46.87 -24.73 -9.91
N ARG A 166 -46.08 -25.79 -9.78
CA ARG A 166 -44.60 -25.71 -9.77
C ARG A 166 -44.08 -25.21 -11.11
N LYS A 167 -44.59 -25.72 -12.24
CA LYS A 167 -44.20 -25.26 -13.58
C LYS A 167 -44.47 -23.76 -13.78
N VAL A 168 -45.68 -23.29 -13.48
CA VAL A 168 -46.05 -21.87 -13.61
C VAL A 168 -45.17 -20.97 -12.73
N LYS A 169 -44.88 -21.40 -11.50
CA LYS A 169 -43.97 -20.66 -10.61
C LYS A 169 -42.55 -20.59 -11.16
N SER A 170 -42.04 -21.66 -11.81
CA SER A 170 -40.71 -21.69 -12.44
C SER A 170 -40.66 -20.74 -13.64
N ASP A 171 -41.66 -20.82 -14.53
CA ASP A 171 -41.76 -19.95 -15.70
C ASP A 171 -41.85 -18.46 -15.31
N ARG A 172 -42.59 -18.16 -14.21
CA ARG A 172 -42.67 -16.81 -13.67
C ARG A 172 -41.33 -16.33 -13.12
N LEU A 173 -40.58 -17.20 -12.44
CA LEU A 173 -39.23 -16.90 -11.92
C LEU A 173 -38.26 -16.57 -13.06
N LEU A 174 -38.26 -17.36 -14.13
CA LEU A 174 -37.44 -17.11 -15.34
C LEU A 174 -37.78 -15.79 -16.02
N THR A 175 -39.07 -15.42 -16.03
CA THR A 175 -39.51 -14.12 -16.58
C THR A 175 -38.93 -12.98 -15.76
N ILE A 176 -39.02 -13.04 -14.42
CA ILE A 176 -38.46 -12.04 -13.51
C ILE A 176 -36.94 -11.91 -13.70
N LEU A 177 -36.23 -13.04 -13.86
CA LEU A 177 -34.79 -13.07 -14.13
C LEU A 177 -34.42 -12.32 -15.41
N ARG A 178 -35.15 -12.58 -16.50
CA ARG A 178 -34.95 -11.87 -17.78
C ARG A 178 -35.18 -10.38 -17.60
N ASP A 179 -36.26 -9.98 -16.95
CA ASP A 179 -36.60 -8.56 -16.73
C ASP A 179 -35.52 -7.84 -15.90
N GLN A 180 -34.94 -8.50 -14.89
CA GLN A 180 -33.83 -7.95 -14.11
C GLN A 180 -32.54 -7.79 -14.92
N GLN A 181 -32.22 -8.76 -15.79
CA GLN A 181 -31.06 -8.66 -16.69
C GLN A 181 -31.21 -7.48 -17.67
N TYR A 182 -32.41 -7.26 -18.21
CA TYR A 182 -32.70 -6.10 -19.07
C TYR A 182 -32.58 -4.76 -18.33
N ALA A 183 -32.95 -4.71 -17.04
CA ALA A 183 -32.78 -3.51 -16.21
C ALA A 183 -31.32 -3.18 -15.90
N GLN A 184 -30.44 -4.19 -15.80
CA GLN A 184 -29.00 -3.99 -15.58
C GLN A 184 -28.22 -3.60 -16.85
N MET A 185 -28.74 -3.92 -18.05
CA MET A 185 -28.15 -3.54 -19.35
C MET A 185 -28.60 -2.15 -19.84
N ALA A 186 -29.45 -1.44 -19.09
CA ALA A 186 -29.70 -0.03 -19.34
C ALA A 186 -28.38 0.78 -19.21
N PRO A 187 -28.12 1.80 -20.04
CA PRO A 187 -26.83 2.48 -20.04
C PRO A 187 -26.51 3.01 -18.66
N SER A 188 -25.44 2.51 -18.05
CA SER A 188 -24.87 3.11 -16.85
C SER A 188 -24.51 4.55 -17.19
N VAL A 189 -25.12 5.49 -16.47
CA VAL A 189 -24.74 6.90 -16.50
C VAL A 189 -23.23 6.96 -16.30
N PRO A 190 -22.45 7.66 -17.16
CA PRO A 190 -21.00 7.64 -17.09
C PRO A 190 -20.57 8.03 -15.68
N GLN A 191 -19.86 7.10 -15.04
CA GLN A 191 -19.24 7.26 -13.74
C GLN A 191 -18.31 8.48 -13.84
N ARG A 192 -18.71 9.60 -13.22
CA ARG A 192 -17.80 10.74 -13.02
C ARG A 192 -16.58 10.18 -12.32
N SER A 193 -15.46 10.15 -13.04
CA SER A 193 -14.11 9.99 -12.53
C SER A 193 -13.76 11.18 -11.61
N GLY A 194 -14.46 11.31 -10.50
CA GLY A 194 -14.13 12.19 -9.39
C GLY A 194 -13.30 11.40 -8.39
N GLY A 195 -12.05 11.10 -8.75
CA GLY A 195 -11.07 10.67 -7.76
C GLY A 195 -10.97 11.78 -6.72
N ALA A 196 -11.27 11.44 -5.46
CA ALA A 196 -11.12 12.33 -4.34
C ALA A 196 -9.69 12.94 -4.34
N PRO A 197 -9.52 14.22 -4.00
CA PRO A 197 -8.18 14.79 -3.89
C PRO A 197 -7.44 14.01 -2.80
N TYR A 198 -6.33 13.38 -3.16
CA TYR A 198 -5.40 12.89 -2.16
C TYR A 198 -4.98 14.08 -1.28
N PRO A 199 -4.93 13.94 0.06
CA PRO A 199 -4.35 14.98 0.89
C PRO A 199 -2.91 15.21 0.41
N GLU A 200 -2.60 16.43 0.00
CA GLU A 200 -1.24 16.85 -0.33
C GLU A 200 -0.34 16.52 0.85
N ILE A 201 0.58 15.58 0.65
CA ILE A 201 1.67 15.35 1.59
C ILE A 201 2.55 16.60 1.50
N PRO A 202 2.74 17.37 2.59
CA PRO A 202 3.59 18.55 2.56
C PRO A 202 4.99 18.12 2.12
N ILE A 203 5.41 18.61 0.97
CA ILE A 203 6.77 18.40 0.46
C ILE A 203 7.69 19.05 1.49
N LEU A 204 8.45 18.21 2.21
CA LEU A 204 9.39 18.69 3.21
C LEU A 204 10.40 19.58 2.47
N ASN A 205 10.30 20.90 2.67
CA ASN A 205 11.19 21.86 2.05
C ASN A 205 12.60 21.55 2.55
N ARG A 206 13.37 20.83 1.72
CA ARG A 206 14.75 20.49 1.97
C ARG A 206 15.52 21.81 1.90
N HIS A 207 15.64 22.46 3.05
CA HIS A 207 16.54 23.60 3.19
C HIS A 207 17.94 23.07 2.88
N SER A 208 18.42 23.42 1.69
CA SER A 208 19.79 23.30 1.27
C SER A 208 20.61 24.19 2.19
N TYR A 209 21.18 23.60 3.24
CA TYR A 209 22.27 24.22 3.99
C TYR A 209 23.51 24.13 3.10
N TYR A 210 23.85 25.24 2.45
CA TYR A 210 25.23 25.52 2.07
C TYR A 210 26.02 25.86 3.34
#